data_AF-A1YZJ5-F1
#
_entry.id   AF-A1YZJ5-F1
#
_cell.length_a   1.000
_cell.length_b   1.000
_cell.length_c   1.000
_cell.angle_alpha   90.00
_cell.angle_beta   90.00
_cell.angle_gamma   90.00
#
_symmetry.space_group_name_H-M   'P 1'
#
loop_
_entity.id
_entity.type
_entity.pdbx_description
1 polymer ?
#
loop_
_entity_poly.entity_id
_entity_poly.type
_entity_poly.pdbx_seq_one_letter_code
_entity_poly.pdbx_strand_id
1 'polypeptide(L)'
;KIVSPVSGSEHPQLWTLTVASHHIRIWSGSQTLETRYRKPFYTTDLNSSLTVPLQSCVKPPYMLVLGNIVIKPDSQTITCANCRSFTCIDSTFNWQHRILLVRAREGVWIPVSMDRPWEAS
;
A
#
# COMPACT_ATOMS: atom_id res chain seq x y z
N LYS A 1 17.17 -6.47 4.95
CA LYS A 1 16.49 -6.14 6.23
C LYS A 1 14.99 -6.22 5.98
N ILE A 2 14.31 -7.19 6.58
CA ILE A 2 12.85 -7.31 6.48
C ILE A 2 12.28 -6.35 7.52
N VAL A 3 11.57 -5.33 7.05
CA VAL A 3 10.78 -4.44 7.91
C VAL A 3 9.41 -5.09 8.04
N SER A 4 9.15 -5.76 9.15
CA SER A 4 7.82 -6.26 9.46
C SER A 4 7.01 -5.13 10.08
N PRO A 5 5.94 -4.64 9.43
CA PRO A 5 5.08 -3.64 10.04
C PRO A 5 4.34 -4.28 11.22
N VAL A 6 4.46 -3.70 12.41
CA VAL A 6 3.63 -4.07 13.56
C VAL A 6 2.23 -3.52 13.28
N SER A 7 1.33 -4.35 12.74
CA SER A 7 -0.09 -4.00 12.58
C SER A 7 -0.76 -4.20 13.94
N GLY A 8 -1.23 -3.11 14.56
CA GLY A 8 -2.07 -3.21 15.75
C GLY A 8 -3.35 -4.00 15.48
N SER A 9 -3.90 -4.65 16.52
CA SER A 9 -5.10 -5.50 16.45
C SER A 9 -6.35 -4.80 15.92
N GLU A 10 -6.40 -3.47 15.99
CA GLU A 10 -7.59 -2.69 15.62
C GLU A 10 -7.80 -2.54 14.11
N HIS A 11 -6.74 -2.66 13.30
CA HIS A 11 -6.80 -2.45 11.86
C HIS A 11 -6.01 -3.50 11.07
N PRO A 12 -6.50 -4.75 11.02
CA PRO A 12 -5.81 -5.88 10.38
C PRO A 12 -5.72 -5.75 8.85
N GLN A 13 -6.32 -4.73 8.24
CA GLN A 13 -6.27 -4.51 6.79
C GLN A 13 -5.12 -3.58 6.37
N LEU A 14 -4.46 -2.89 7.31
CA LEU A 14 -3.44 -1.90 6.98
C LEU A 14 -2.18 -2.49 6.34
N TRP A 15 -1.91 -3.78 6.54
CA TRP A 15 -0.80 -4.45 5.84
C TRP A 15 -0.95 -4.34 4.32
N THR A 16 -2.19 -4.23 3.80
CA THR A 16 -2.43 -4.08 2.35
C THR A 16 -1.86 -2.78 1.80
N LEU A 17 -1.84 -1.70 2.59
CA LEU A 17 -1.20 -0.43 2.23
C LEU A 17 0.32 -0.62 2.09
N THR A 18 0.91 -1.36 3.02
CA THR A 18 2.34 -1.70 2.97
C THR A 18 2.65 -2.64 1.81
N VAL A 19 1.74 -3.50 1.37
CA VAL A 19 1.98 -4.36 0.20
C VAL A 19 1.85 -3.59 -1.12
N ALA A 20 0.87 -2.69 -1.24
CA ALA A 20 0.69 -1.84 -2.42
C ALA A 20 1.85 -0.86 -2.65
N SER A 21 2.70 -0.63 -1.63
CA SER A 21 3.91 0.18 -1.72
C SER A 21 4.97 -0.35 -2.69
N HIS A 22 4.96 -1.65 -2.94
CA HIS A 22 5.94 -2.31 -3.78
C HIS A 22 5.26 -2.96 -4.97
N HIS A 23 6.02 -3.09 -6.05
CA HIS A 23 5.56 -3.90 -7.16
C HIS A 23 5.62 -5.39 -6.80
N ILE A 24 4.62 -6.14 -7.24
CA ILE A 24 4.64 -7.60 -7.15
C ILE A 24 5.29 -8.16 -8.40
N ARG A 25 6.20 -9.13 -8.20
CA ARG A 25 6.74 -9.96 -9.27
C ARG A 25 5.93 -11.24 -9.40
N ILE A 26 5.50 -11.53 -10.62
CA ILE A 26 4.80 -12.76 -10.96
C ILE A 26 5.82 -13.72 -11.58
N TRP A 27 5.92 -14.91 -10.98
CA TRP A 27 6.79 -15.97 -11.45
C TRP A 27 5.94 -16.99 -12.20
N SER A 28 6.36 -17.32 -13.42
CA SER A 28 5.87 -18.50 -14.14
C SER A 28 6.96 -19.55 -14.11
N GLY A 29 6.61 -20.81 -13.83
CA GLY A 29 7.59 -21.87 -13.85
C GLY A 29 7.13 -23.11 -14.60
N SER A 30 8.11 -23.82 -15.16
CA SER A 30 7.93 -25.16 -15.68
C SER A 30 8.58 -26.15 -14.72
N GLN A 31 7.88 -27.25 -14.45
CA GLN A 31 8.43 -28.36 -13.67
C GLN A 31 8.80 -29.48 -14.62
N THR A 32 10.03 -29.98 -14.52
CA THR A 32 10.47 -31.19 -15.20
C THR A 32 10.71 -32.29 -14.18
N LEU A 33 10.23 -33.48 -14.51
CA LEU A 33 10.46 -34.70 -13.74
C LEU A 33 11.52 -35.52 -14.47
N GLU A 34 12.68 -35.66 -13.85
CA GLU A 34 13.74 -36.53 -14.33
C GLU A 34 13.96 -37.67 -13.35
N THR A 35 14.36 -38.84 -13.84
CA THR A 35 14.77 -39.95 -12.96
C THR A 35 16.28 -40.05 -12.96
N ARG A 36 16.91 -39.72 -11.82
CA ARG A 36 18.36 -39.86 -11.62
C ARG A 36 18.62 -40.97 -10.59
N TYR A 37 19.43 -41.97 -10.93
CA TYR A 37 19.73 -43.12 -10.07
C TYR A 37 18.49 -43.85 -9.52
N ARG A 38 17.48 -44.10 -10.36
CA ARG A 38 16.18 -44.71 -9.99
C ARG A 38 15.36 -43.93 -8.94
N LYS A 39 15.70 -42.66 -8.68
CA LYS A 39 14.91 -41.75 -7.84
C LYS A 39 14.33 -40.62 -8.68
N PRO A 40 13.07 -40.21 -8.45
CA PRO A 40 12.50 -39.04 -9.10
C PRO A 40 13.21 -37.78 -8.59
N PHE A 41 13.57 -36.90 -9.52
CA PHE A 41 14.22 -35.63 -9.31
C PHE A 41 13.37 -34.56 -9.99
N TYR A 42 12.92 -33.57 -9.22
CA TYR A 42 12.08 -32.50 -9.71
C TYR A 42 12.93 -31.26 -9.91
N THR A 43 12.99 -30.75 -11.12
CA THR A 43 13.60 -29.45 -11.42
C THR A 43 12.47 -28.45 -11.63
N THR A 44 12.55 -27.31 -10.96
CA THR A 44 11.56 -26.25 -11.09
C THR A 44 12.27 -25.01 -11.62
N ASP A 45 12.03 -24.70 -12.88
CA ASP A 45 12.56 -23.50 -13.50
C ASP A 45 11.56 -22.38 -13.30
N LEU A 46 11.97 -21.30 -12.62
CA LEU A 46 11.14 -20.13 -12.35
C LEU A 46 11.66 -18.95 -13.16
N ASN A 47 10.80 -18.40 -14.01
CA ASN A 47 11.07 -17.19 -14.78
C ASN A 47 10.13 -16.06 -14.32
N SER A 48 10.65 -14.86 -14.16
CA SER A 48 9.87 -13.66 -13.82
C SER A 48 10.23 -12.55 -14.79
N SER A 49 9.30 -12.22 -15.68
CA SER A 49 9.38 -11.06 -16.56
C SER A 49 8.32 -9.99 -16.24
N LEU A 50 7.28 -10.34 -15.48
CA LEU A 50 6.13 -9.48 -15.23
C LEU A 50 6.17 -8.88 -13.83
N THR A 51 6.12 -7.55 -13.78
CA THR A 51 6.05 -6.77 -12.55
C THR A 51 4.77 -5.93 -12.59
N VAL A 52 3.87 -6.12 -11.62
CA VAL A 52 2.55 -5.47 -11.61
C VAL A 52 2.47 -4.52 -10.41
N PRO A 53 2.10 -3.23 -10.62
CA PRO A 53 1.82 -2.33 -9.51
C PRO A 53 0.53 -2.77 -8.81
N LEU A 54 0.55 -2.79 -7.49
CA LEU A 54 -0.67 -2.97 -6.72
C LEU A 54 -1.20 -1.61 -6.27
N GLN A 55 -2.52 -1.48 -6.28
CA GLN A 55 -3.21 -0.36 -5.67
C GLN A 55 -3.97 -0.87 -4.45
N SER A 56 -3.83 -0.19 -3.31
CA SER A 56 -4.63 -0.45 -2.13
C SER A 56 -5.38 0.80 -1.73
N CYS A 57 -6.64 0.62 -1.32
CA CYS A 57 -7.54 1.69 -0.93
C CYS A 57 -8.05 1.48 0.50
N VAL A 58 -8.26 2.59 1.21
CA VAL A 58 -8.91 2.58 2.52
C VAL A 58 -10.43 2.65 2.36
N LYS A 59 -11.15 1.95 3.24
CA LYS A 59 -12.61 1.97 3.24
C LYS A 59 -13.11 3.29 3.87
N PRO A 60 -14.17 3.92 3.34
CA PRO A 60 -14.84 5.01 4.04
C PRO A 60 -15.27 4.59 5.46
N PRO A 61 -15.22 5.50 6.47
CA PRO A 61 -14.91 6.93 6.38
C PRO A 61 -13.41 7.26 6.54
N TYR A 62 -12.50 6.31 6.31
CA TYR A 62 -11.07 6.57 6.45
C TYR A 62 -10.48 7.21 5.18
N MET A 63 -9.45 8.02 5.39
CA MET A 63 -8.63 8.63 4.34
C MET A 63 -7.17 8.60 4.77
N LEU A 64 -6.28 8.69 3.78
CA LEU A 64 -4.85 8.84 4.00
C LEU A 64 -4.48 10.31 3.79
N VAL A 65 -3.76 10.90 4.74
CA VAL A 65 -3.24 12.28 4.66
C VAL A 65 -1.73 12.22 4.51
N LEU A 66 -1.24 12.95 3.51
CA LEU A 66 0.15 12.92 3.10
C LEU A 66 0.67 14.32 2.84
N GLY A 67 1.91 14.58 3.23
CA GLY A 67 2.57 15.87 3.13
C GLY A 67 3.71 15.95 4.15
N ASN A 68 4.10 17.17 4.51
CA ASN A 68 5.08 17.36 5.58
C ASN A 68 4.39 17.23 6.94
N ILE A 69 4.35 16.00 7.45
CA ILE A 69 3.73 15.65 8.73
C ILE A 69 4.78 15.72 9.84
N VAL A 70 4.55 16.64 10.78
CA VAL A 70 5.34 16.77 12.00
C VAL A 70 4.45 16.39 13.18
N ILE A 71 4.87 15.37 13.92
CA ILE A 71 4.22 14.92 15.16
C ILE A 71 5.04 15.51 16.30
N LYS A 72 4.44 16.42 17.07
CA LYS A 72 5.06 17.04 18.24
C LYS A 72 4.54 16.32 19.50
N PRO A 73 5.31 15.37 20.07
CA PRO A 73 4.84 14.58 21.19
C PRO A 73 4.61 15.44 22.45
N ASP A 74 5.46 16.44 22.66
CA ASP A 74 5.43 17.31 23.86
C ASP A 74 4.12 18.08 24.01
N SER A 75 3.54 18.52 22.89
CA SER A 75 2.26 19.24 22.85
C SER A 75 1.10 18.37 22.39
N GLN A 76 1.34 17.08 22.10
CA GLN A 76 0.36 16.16 21.52
C GLN A 76 -0.32 16.70 20.24
N THR A 77 0.42 17.49 19.45
CA THR A 77 -0.10 18.10 18.22
C THR A 77 0.48 17.44 16.97
N ILE A 78 -0.37 17.34 15.96
CA ILE A 78 0.01 16.87 14.62
C ILE A 78 -0.19 18.04 13.67
N THR A 79 0.89 18.47 13.02
CA THR A 79 0.85 19.55 12.03
C THR A 79 1.21 19.00 10.65
N CYS A 80 0.53 19.50 9.62
CA CYS A 80 0.64 19.01 8.26
C CYS A 80 0.77 20.21 7.31
N ALA A 81 1.89 20.31 6.59
CA ALA A 81 2.09 21.34 5.55
C ALA A 81 2.05 20.72 4.14
N ASN A 82 1.44 21.43 3.19
CA ASN A 82 1.20 21.00 1.79
C ASN A 82 0.50 19.63 1.70
N CYS A 83 -0.51 19.43 2.56
CA CYS A 83 -1.10 18.11 2.72
C CYS A 83 -2.22 17.83 1.72
N ARG A 84 -2.24 16.60 1.24
CA ARG A 84 -3.23 16.07 0.29
C ARG A 84 -3.87 14.83 0.88
N SER A 85 -5.17 14.69 0.65
CA SER A 85 -5.96 13.53 1.06
C SER A 85 -6.10 12.55 -0.10
N PHE A 86 -5.89 11.27 0.18
CA PHE A 86 -6.04 10.18 -0.77
C PHE A 86 -6.89 9.07 -0.18
N THR A 87 -7.60 8.34 -1.04
CA THR A 87 -8.32 7.12 -0.68
C THR A 87 -7.57 5.86 -1.10
N CYS A 88 -6.65 5.98 -2.06
CA CYS A 88 -5.87 4.87 -2.61
C CYS A 88 -4.40 5.26 -2.77
N ILE A 89 -3.51 4.27 -2.65
CA ILE A 89 -2.07 4.39 -2.89
C ILE A 89 -1.59 3.25 -3.78
N ASP A 90 -0.47 3.45 -4.48
CA ASP A 90 0.19 2.45 -5.30
C ASP A 90 1.73 2.52 -5.14
N SER A 91 2.43 1.74 -5.95
CA SER A 91 3.89 1.64 -5.90
C SER A 91 4.63 2.86 -6.48
N THR A 92 3.93 3.79 -7.15
CA THR A 92 4.52 5.06 -7.60
C THR A 92 4.65 6.07 -6.45
N PHE A 93 4.03 5.75 -5.31
CA PHE A 93 3.97 6.62 -4.17
C PHE A 93 5.35 6.84 -3.50
N ASN A 94 5.65 8.08 -3.07
CA ASN A 94 6.93 8.39 -2.41
C ASN A 94 6.88 8.10 -0.90
N TRP A 95 7.39 6.93 -0.52
CA TRP A 95 7.46 6.39 0.84
C TRP A 95 8.41 7.11 1.81
N GLN A 96 9.16 8.12 1.36
CA GLN A 96 9.96 8.95 2.27
C GLN A 96 9.08 9.86 3.16
N HIS A 97 7.82 10.05 2.80
CA HIS A 97 6.87 10.84 3.56
C HIS A 97 6.13 9.97 4.59
N ARG A 98 5.86 10.54 5.77
CA ARG A 98 4.99 9.92 6.76
C ARG A 98 3.56 9.89 6.19
N ILE A 99 2.83 8.80 6.44
CA ILE A 99 1.43 8.64 6.04
C ILE A 99 0.58 8.62 7.32
N LEU A 100 -0.47 9.44 7.36
CA LEU A 100 -1.46 9.41 8.43
C LEU A 100 -2.75 8.78 7.93
N LEU A 101 -3.22 7.74 8.62
CA LEU A 101 -4.60 7.27 8.47
C LEU A 101 -5.49 8.14 9.35
N VAL A 102 -6.43 8.85 8.75
CA VAL A 102 -7.40 9.69 9.46
C VAL A 102 -8.81 9.17 9.21
N ARG A 103 -9.68 9.29 10.21
CA ARG A 103 -11.10 9.04 10.06
C ARG A 103 -11.78 10.38 9.76
N ALA A 104 -12.51 10.48 8.64
CA ALA A 104 -13.38 11.61 8.39
C ALA A 104 -14.43 11.69 9.50
N ARG A 105 -14.68 12.90 10.01
CA ARG A 105 -15.74 13.15 11.00
C ARG A 105 -17.08 12.76 10.38
N GLU A 106 -17.98 12.20 11.18
CA GLU A 106 -19.34 11.84 10.76
C GLU A 106 -20.09 13.09 10.30
N GLY A 107 -20.05 13.34 9.00
CA GLY A 107 -20.80 14.36 8.29
C GLY A 107 -21.32 13.75 6.99
N VAL A 108 -22.49 14.21 6.55
CA VAL A 108 -23.20 13.67 5.38
C VAL A 108 -22.30 13.70 4.13
N TRP A 109 -22.13 12.54 3.49
CA TRP A 109 -21.53 12.45 2.17
C TRP A 109 -22.56 12.88 1.12
N ILE A 110 -22.38 14.05 0.54
CA ILE A 110 -23.11 14.42 -0.69
C ILE A 110 -22.28 13.87 -1.86
N PRO A 111 -22.76 12.85 -2.60
CA PRO A 111 -22.05 12.38 -3.77
C PRO A 111 -22.02 13.49 -4.81
N VAL A 112 -20.83 13.97 -5.14
CA VAL A 112 -20.61 14.93 -6.23
C VAL A 112 -20.00 14.14 -7.39
N SER A 113 -20.62 14.17 -8.56
CA SER A 113 -19.99 13.65 -9.79
C SER A 113 -18.76 14.49 -10.06
N MET A 114 -17.58 13.92 -9.89
CA MET A 114 -16.31 14.61 -10.09
C MET A 114 -15.76 14.20 -11.46
N ASP A 115 -16.23 14.86 -12.50
CA ASP A 115 -15.73 14.65 -13.87
C ASP A 115 -14.37 15.35 -14.08
N ARG A 116 -13.86 16.06 -13.06
CA ARG A 116 -12.58 16.77 -13.08
C ARG A 116 -11.77 16.58 -11.79
N PRO A 117 -10.43 16.49 -11.89
CA PRO A 117 -9.54 16.46 -10.73
C PRO A 117 -9.58 17.80 -9.97
N TRP A 118 -9.44 17.71 -8.65
CA TRP A 118 -9.41 18.86 -7.74
C TRP A 118 -8.25 19.79 -8.08
N GLU A 119 -8.52 20.94 -8.69
CA GLU A 119 -7.54 22.02 -8.81
C GLU A 119 -7.40 22.71 -7.46
N ALA A 120 -6.21 22.63 -6.88
CA ALA A 120 -5.88 23.37 -5.67
C ALA A 120 -5.76 24.86 -6.01
N SER A 121 -6.57 25.70 -5.35
CA SER A 121 -6.37 27.15 -5.29
C SER A 121 -5.15 27.52 -4.46
#